data_AF-A0A845HZ75-F1
#
_entry.id   AF-A0A845HZ75-F1
#
_cell.length_a   1.000
_cell.length_b   1.000
_cell.length_c   1.000
_cell.angle_alpha   90.00
_cell.angle_beta   90.00
_cell.angle_gamma   90.00
#
_symmetry.space_group_name_H-M   'P 1'
#
loop_
_entity.id
_entity.type
_entity.pdbx_description
1 polymer ?
#
loop_
_entity_poly.entity_id
_entity_poly.type
_entity_poly.pdbx_seq_one_letter_code
_entity_poly.pdbx_strand_id
1 'polypeptide(L)'
;MNPSRTPLLLISAFSFAMLAVALILQHVLDMLPCPLCVIQRYLFLAIGIVTLVGAYRKPVFYTGLGLLGALGGLGTAGKHLYVLAHPGLSCGIDPMETVLNKLPAATYLPFLFRADGLCEDATAPFLGLSIPQWSFLGFAAVTLALGWVLLRRRHA
;
A
#
# COMPACT_ATOMS: atom_id res chain seq x y z
N MET A 1 -7.68 21.71 -19.61
CA MET A 1 -7.31 20.63 -18.67
C MET A 1 -6.45 21.24 -17.56
N ASN A 2 -6.87 21.21 -16.30
CA ASN A 2 -6.08 21.80 -15.21
C ASN A 2 -4.77 20.99 -15.03
N PRO A 3 -3.59 21.58 -15.23
CA PRO A 3 -2.29 20.86 -15.22
C PRO A 3 -1.98 20.18 -13.87
N SER A 4 -2.73 20.54 -12.82
CA SER A 4 -2.58 20.05 -11.47
C SER A 4 -3.46 18.84 -11.12
N ARG A 5 -4.43 18.43 -11.97
CA ARG A 5 -5.31 17.26 -11.74
C ARG A 5 -4.78 15.96 -12.33
N THR A 6 -4.18 16.03 -13.52
CA THR A 6 -3.61 14.88 -14.25
C THR A 6 -2.66 14.02 -13.39
N PRO A 7 -1.69 14.58 -12.64
CA PRO A 7 -0.79 13.75 -11.85
C PRO A 7 -1.48 13.03 -10.69
N LEU A 8 -2.49 13.63 -10.05
CA LEU A 8 -3.24 12.96 -8.97
C LEU A 8 -4.07 11.79 -9.51
N LEU A 9 -4.64 11.94 -10.71
CA LEU A 9 -5.37 10.86 -11.37
C LEU A 9 -4.45 9.70 -11.76
N LEU A 10 -3.26 10.00 -12.27
CA LEU A 10 -2.25 8.98 -12.59
C LEU A 10 -1.81 8.21 -11.33
N ILE A 11 -1.57 8.90 -10.22
CA ILE A 11 -1.20 8.27 -8.94
C ILE A 11 -2.33 7.36 -8.43
N SER A 12 -3.58 7.82 -8.52
CA SER A 12 -4.75 7.03 -8.13
C SER A 12 -4.87 5.77 -9.01
N ALA A 13 -4.79 5.93 -10.34
CA ALA A 13 -4.84 4.82 -11.29
C ALA A 13 -3.70 3.80 -11.05
N PHE A 14 -2.49 4.28 -10.78
CA PHE A 14 -1.35 3.43 -10.45
C PHE A 14 -1.57 2.63 -9.15
N SER A 15 -2.13 3.26 -8.12
CA SER A 15 -2.43 2.60 -6.84
C SER A 15 -3.46 1.48 -7.01
N PHE A 16 -4.52 1.72 -7.79
CA PHE A 16 -5.52 0.70 -8.12
C PHE A 16 -4.95 -0.42 -8.99
N ALA A 17 -4.09 -0.10 -9.96
CA ALA A 17 -3.41 -1.09 -10.79
C ALA A 17 -2.51 -2.01 -9.95
N MET A 18 -1.74 -1.48 -9.01
CA MET A 18 -0.94 -2.30 -8.09
C MET A 18 -1.80 -3.19 -7.20
N LEU A 19 -2.91 -2.67 -6.67
CA LEU A 19 -3.88 -3.47 -5.91
C LEU A 19 -4.45 -4.62 -6.74
N ALA A 20 -4.83 -4.35 -7.99
CA ALA A 20 -5.35 -5.36 -8.91
C ALA A 20 -4.30 -6.46 -9.19
N VAL A 21 -3.06 -6.08 -9.48
CA VAL A 21 -1.95 -7.04 -9.67
C VAL A 21 -1.73 -7.88 -8.42
N ALA A 22 -1.76 -7.28 -7.23
CA ALA A 22 -1.60 -8.02 -5.98
C ALA A 22 -2.74 -9.02 -5.72
N LEU A 23 -3.97 -8.69 -6.12
CA LEU A 23 -5.12 -9.58 -6.01
C LEU A 23 -5.06 -10.72 -7.02
N ILE A 24 -4.68 -10.41 -8.26
CA ILE A 24 -4.48 -11.43 -9.30
C ILE A 24 -3.40 -12.41 -8.86
N LEU A 25 -2.29 -11.92 -8.31
CA LEU A 25 -1.23 -12.79 -7.81
C LEU A 25 -1.68 -13.67 -6.65
N GLN A 26 -2.45 -13.11 -5.70
CA GLN A 26 -3.01 -13.93 -4.61
C GLN A 26 -3.92 -15.03 -5.15
N HIS A 27 -4.75 -14.74 -6.15
CA HIS A 27 -5.70 -15.70 -6.71
C HIS A 27 -5.05 -16.73 -7.63
N VAL A 28 -3.95 -16.37 -8.30
CA VAL A 28 -3.21 -17.26 -9.21
C VAL A 28 -2.21 -18.14 -8.46
N LEU A 29 -1.59 -17.64 -7.39
CA LEU A 29 -0.59 -18.37 -6.62
C LEU A 29 -1.16 -19.08 -5.37
N ASP A 30 -2.47 -18.93 -5.09
CA ASP A 30 -3.15 -19.51 -3.90
C ASP A 30 -2.39 -19.26 -2.58
N MET A 31 -1.71 -18.11 -2.48
CA MET A 31 -0.87 -17.78 -1.33
C MET A 31 -1.70 -17.21 -0.18
N LEU A 32 -1.40 -17.66 1.05
CA LEU A 32 -1.99 -17.09 2.25
C LEU A 32 -1.51 -15.64 2.43
N PRO A 33 -2.42 -14.65 2.55
CA PRO A 33 -2.04 -13.25 2.69
C PRO A 33 -1.46 -12.96 4.08
N CYS A 34 -0.34 -12.23 4.11
CA CYS A 34 0.31 -11.81 5.35
C CYS A 34 -0.37 -10.56 5.97
N PRO A 35 -0.40 -10.39 7.31
CA PRO A 35 -1.07 -9.25 7.94
C PRO A 35 -0.45 -7.89 7.55
N LEU A 36 0.87 -7.84 7.39
CA LEU A 36 1.59 -6.66 6.89
C LEU A 36 1.20 -6.30 5.45
N CYS A 37 0.97 -7.30 4.60
CA CYS A 37 0.58 -7.17 3.20
C CYS A 37 -0.83 -6.59 3.09
N VAL A 38 -1.74 -7.05 3.95
CA VAL A 38 -3.11 -6.54 4.04
C VAL A 38 -3.12 -5.07 4.48
N ILE A 39 -2.30 -4.70 5.47
CA ILE A 39 -2.12 -3.29 5.88
C ILE A 39 -1.66 -2.44 4.69
N GLN A 40 -0.67 -2.91 3.92
CA GLN A 40 -0.21 -2.20 2.73
C GLN A 40 -1.33 -1.99 1.70
N ARG A 41 -2.23 -2.96 1.52
CA ARG A 41 -3.41 -2.80 0.64
C ARG A 41 -4.37 -1.72 1.12
N TYR A 42 -4.65 -1.66 2.43
CA TYR A 42 -5.44 -0.58 3.01
C TYR A 42 -4.81 0.79 2.76
N LEU A 43 -3.48 0.89 2.90
CA LEU A 43 -2.79 2.15 2.65
C LEU A 43 -2.85 2.56 1.17
N PHE A 44 -2.64 1.63 0.23
CA PHE A 44 -2.82 1.93 -1.20
C PHE A 44 -4.24 2.36 -1.54
N LEU A 45 -5.25 1.71 -0.94
CA LEU A 45 -6.65 2.07 -1.15
C LEU A 45 -6.95 3.47 -0.59
N ALA A 46 -6.48 3.75 0.64
CA ALA A 46 -6.63 5.05 1.27
C ALA A 46 -5.95 6.16 0.44
N ILE A 47 -4.72 5.94 -0.03
CA ILE A 47 -4.01 6.90 -0.88
C ILE A 47 -4.73 7.07 -2.23
N GLY A 48 -5.20 5.98 -2.85
CA GLY A 48 -5.95 6.02 -4.09
C GLY A 48 -7.22 6.87 -3.98
N ILE A 49 -7.98 6.72 -2.89
CA ILE A 49 -9.19 7.50 -2.62
C ILE A 49 -8.85 8.95 -2.29
N VAL A 50 -7.87 9.19 -1.41
CA VAL A 50 -7.46 10.54 -1.00
C VAL A 50 -6.95 11.35 -2.20
N THR A 51 -6.16 10.74 -3.09
CA THR A 51 -5.67 11.39 -4.31
C THR A 51 -6.77 11.64 -5.33
N LEU A 52 -7.73 10.71 -5.46
CA LEU A 52 -8.92 10.89 -6.30
C LEU A 52 -9.76 12.08 -5.81
N VAL A 53 -10.09 12.13 -4.51
CA VAL A 53 -10.84 13.24 -3.89
C VAL A 53 -10.03 14.55 -3.98
N GLY A 54 -8.71 14.48 -3.82
CA GLY A 54 -7.79 15.60 -4.00
C GLY A 54 -7.83 16.21 -5.39
N ALA A 55 -8.08 15.41 -6.44
CA ALA A 55 -8.21 15.91 -7.80
C ALA A 55 -9.46 16.78 -8.00
N TYR A 56 -10.55 16.49 -7.28
CA TYR A 56 -11.83 17.19 -7.42
C TYR A 56 -12.05 18.32 -6.42
N ARG A 57 -11.47 18.25 -5.21
CA ARG A 57 -11.87 19.08 -4.06
C ARG A 57 -10.81 20.11 -3.62
N LYS A 58 -9.98 19.81 -2.61
CA LYS A 58 -8.92 20.68 -2.06
C LYS A 58 -7.54 20.07 -2.23
N PRO A 59 -6.87 20.25 -3.38
CA PRO A 59 -5.74 19.41 -3.74
C PRO A 59 -4.55 19.51 -2.77
N VAL A 60 -4.31 20.65 -2.11
CA VAL A 60 -3.16 20.81 -1.19
C VAL A 60 -3.32 19.96 0.08
N PHE A 61 -4.49 19.99 0.70
CA PHE A 61 -4.77 19.22 1.93
C PHE A 61 -4.71 17.71 1.66
N TYR A 62 -5.38 17.26 0.59
CA TYR A 62 -5.39 15.84 0.23
C TYR A 62 -4.04 15.34 -0.31
N THR A 63 -3.24 16.19 -0.97
CA THR A 63 -1.86 15.80 -1.37
C THR A 63 -0.99 15.59 -0.14
N GLY A 64 -1.10 16.46 0.88
CA GLY A 64 -0.39 16.27 2.15
C GLY A 64 -0.84 15.02 2.90
N LEU A 65 -2.15 14.76 2.94
CA LEU A 65 -2.71 13.55 3.56
C LEU A 65 -2.26 12.27 2.83
N GLY A 66 -2.24 12.30 1.50
CA GLY A 66 -1.72 11.22 0.67
C GLY A 66 -0.24 10.98 0.88
N LEU A 67 0.55 12.06 1.06
CA LEU A 67 1.98 11.97 1.35
C LEU A 67 2.24 11.31 2.71
N LEU A 68 1.47 11.68 3.74
CA LEU A 68 1.53 11.03 5.05
C LEU A 68 1.18 9.54 4.96
N GLY A 69 0.14 9.20 4.19
CA GLY A 69 -0.23 7.81 3.91
C GLY A 69 0.89 7.05 3.18
N ALA A 70 1.52 7.67 2.19
CA ALA A 70 2.61 7.07 1.42
C ALA A 70 3.87 6.85 2.26
N LEU A 71 4.20 7.80 3.15
CA LEU A 71 5.30 7.65 4.12
C LEU A 71 5.00 6.54 5.14
N GLY A 72 3.76 6.45 5.62
CA GLY A 72 3.32 5.32 6.45
C GLY A 72 3.46 4.00 5.72
N GLY A 73 3.08 3.95 4.44
CA GLY A 73 3.23 2.79 3.56
C GLY A 73 4.69 2.38 3.39
N LEU A 74 5.56 3.35 3.10
CA LEU A 74 7.00 3.15 3.00
C LEU A 74 7.59 2.58 4.30
N GLY A 75 7.16 3.10 5.45
CA GLY A 75 7.57 2.60 6.77
C GLY A 75 7.13 1.16 7.01
N THR A 76 5.87 0.82 6.70
CA THR A 76 5.37 -0.56 6.83
C THR A 76 6.06 -1.53 5.89
N ALA A 77 6.35 -1.12 4.65
CA ALA A 77 7.08 -1.92 3.68
C ALA A 77 8.56 -2.09 4.05
N GLY A 78 9.20 -1.04 4.56
CA GLY A 78 10.56 -1.11 5.10
C GLY A 78 10.66 -2.06 6.30
N LYS A 79 9.68 -2.00 7.22
CA LYS A 79 9.58 -2.97 8.32
C LYS A 79 9.42 -4.39 7.79
N HIS A 80 8.63 -4.59 6.74
CA HIS A 80 8.44 -5.91 6.14
C HIS A 80 9.75 -6.48 5.55
N LEU A 81 10.54 -5.66 4.85
CA LEU A 81 11.86 -6.05 4.37
C LEU A 81 12.84 -6.34 5.52
N TYR A 82 12.77 -5.57 6.60
CA TYR A 82 13.60 -5.79 7.79
C TYR A 82 13.30 -7.13 8.46
N VAL A 83 12.01 -7.48 8.60
CA VAL A 83 11.56 -8.79 9.11
C VAL A 83 12.01 -9.91 8.18
N LEU A 84 11.94 -9.71 6.87
CA LEU A 84 12.42 -10.69 5.88
C LEU A 84 13.92 -10.95 5.98
N ALA A 85 14.71 -9.93 6.36
CA ALA A 85 16.16 -10.05 6.54
C ALA A 85 16.55 -10.65 7.92
N HIS A 86 15.65 -10.65 8.91
CA HIS A 86 15.89 -11.19 10.25
C HIS A 86 14.79 -12.20 10.64
N PRO A 87 14.81 -13.41 10.04
CA PRO A 87 13.85 -14.46 10.39
C PRO A 87 14.01 -14.82 11.88
N GLY A 88 12.92 -14.73 12.65
CA GLY A 88 12.92 -14.92 14.10
C GLY A 88 12.67 -13.67 14.96
N LEU A 89 12.76 -12.45 14.41
CA LEU A 89 12.28 -11.24 15.11
C LEU A 89 10.93 -10.80 14.52
N SER A 90 9.85 -11.15 15.23
CA SER A 90 8.49 -10.64 15.01
C SER A 90 7.66 -11.30 13.90
N CYS A 91 7.65 -12.63 13.85
CA CYS A 91 6.50 -13.39 13.33
C CYS A 91 5.68 -14.02 14.48
N GLY A 92 5.54 -13.28 15.59
CA GLY A 92 4.70 -13.67 16.73
C GLY A 92 3.29 -13.12 16.55
N ILE A 93 2.31 -13.99 16.70
CA ILE A 93 0.96 -13.86 16.16
C ILE A 93 0.15 -12.66 16.69
N ASP A 94 0.32 -12.06 17.84
CA ASP A 94 -0.93 -11.84 18.61
C ASP A 94 -1.67 -10.47 18.60
N PRO A 95 -1.09 -9.28 18.33
CA PRO A 95 -1.86 -8.03 18.48
C PRO A 95 -2.40 -7.40 17.17
N MET A 96 -1.63 -7.38 16.09
CA MET A 96 -2.04 -6.67 14.85
C MET A 96 -3.02 -7.47 14.01
N GLU A 97 -2.84 -8.79 13.92
CA GLU A 97 -3.74 -9.69 13.20
C GLU A 97 -5.10 -9.77 13.90
N THR A 98 -5.11 -9.92 15.24
CA THR A 98 -6.33 -9.86 16.08
C THR A 98 -7.09 -8.53 15.93
N VAL A 99 -6.38 -7.39 15.86
CA VAL A 99 -7.02 -6.09 15.65
C VAL A 99 -7.58 -5.96 14.23
N LEU A 100 -6.85 -6.44 13.21
CA LEU A 100 -7.32 -6.46 11.83
C LEU A 100 -8.52 -7.39 11.62
N ASN A 101 -8.50 -8.59 12.19
CA ASN A 101 -9.60 -9.56 12.10
C ASN A 101 -10.82 -9.15 12.94
N LYS A 102 -10.64 -8.28 13.94
CA LYS A 102 -11.75 -7.63 14.67
C LYS A 102 -12.28 -6.36 13.99
N LEU A 103 -11.59 -5.82 12.98
CA LEU A 103 -12.12 -4.70 12.21
C LEU A 103 -13.28 -5.19 11.32
N PRO A 104 -14.42 -4.50 11.29
CA PRO A 104 -15.59 -4.92 10.51
C PRO A 104 -15.27 -5.09 9.01
N ALA A 105 -14.26 -4.40 8.49
CA ALA A 105 -13.79 -4.58 7.12
C ALA A 105 -13.30 -6.02 6.83
N ALA A 106 -12.66 -6.69 7.79
CA ALA A 106 -12.27 -8.10 7.68
C ALA A 106 -13.48 -9.05 7.73
N THR A 107 -14.54 -8.67 8.45
CA THR A 107 -15.80 -9.42 8.52
C THR A 107 -16.63 -9.28 7.24
N TYR A 108 -16.64 -8.09 6.60
CA TYR A 108 -17.39 -7.83 5.36
C TYR A 108 -16.67 -8.28 4.08
N LEU A 109 -15.33 -8.25 4.03
CA LEU A 109 -14.53 -8.73 2.88
C LEU A 109 -13.39 -9.66 3.34
N PRO A 110 -13.70 -10.88 3.80
CA PRO A 110 -12.68 -11.83 4.27
C PRO A 110 -11.69 -12.21 3.15
N PHE A 111 -12.14 -12.29 1.90
CA PHE A 111 -11.30 -12.57 0.74
C PHE A 111 -10.15 -11.56 0.52
N LEU A 112 -10.34 -10.31 0.97
CA LEU A 112 -9.38 -9.23 0.78
C LEU A 112 -8.55 -8.94 2.04
N PHE A 113 -9.08 -9.26 3.22
CA PHE A 113 -8.62 -8.72 4.50
C PHE A 113 -8.36 -9.74 5.60
N ARG A 114 -8.74 -11.01 5.40
CA ARG A 114 -8.36 -12.08 6.33
C ARG A 114 -6.89 -12.40 6.11
N ALA A 115 -6.10 -12.33 7.18
CA ALA A 115 -4.67 -12.58 7.15
C ALA A 115 -4.37 -13.89 7.88
N ASP A 116 -4.15 -14.96 7.13
CA ASP A 116 -3.92 -16.30 7.69
C ASP A 116 -2.47 -16.79 7.44
N GLY A 117 -1.63 -15.97 6.77
CA GLY A 117 -0.27 -16.34 6.34
C GLY A 117 0.85 -15.79 7.22
N LEU A 118 1.92 -16.56 7.37
CA LEU A 118 3.17 -16.13 8.02
C LEU A 118 3.91 -15.12 7.14
N CYS A 119 4.50 -14.08 7.75
CA CYS A 119 5.24 -13.05 7.00
C CYS A 119 6.56 -13.57 6.42
N GLU A 120 7.12 -14.66 6.97
CA GLU A 120 8.36 -15.28 6.51
C GLU A 120 8.19 -16.06 5.19
N ASP A 121 6.97 -16.52 4.89
CA ASP A 121 6.66 -17.27 3.66
C ASP A 121 6.40 -16.37 2.45
N ALA A 122 6.36 -15.04 2.63
CA ALA A 122 6.13 -14.06 1.56
C ALA A 122 7.37 -13.81 0.67
N THR A 123 8.25 -14.80 0.52
CA THR A 123 9.47 -14.74 -0.30
C THR A 123 9.24 -15.11 -1.76
N ALA A 124 8.03 -15.52 -2.14
CA ALA A 124 7.70 -15.94 -3.49
C ALA A 124 8.19 -14.91 -4.54
N PRO A 125 9.18 -15.27 -5.37
CA PRO A 125 9.76 -14.34 -6.32
C PRO A 125 8.79 -14.11 -7.47
N PHE A 126 8.26 -12.90 -7.58
CA PHE A 126 7.47 -12.44 -8.71
C PHE A 126 8.37 -11.59 -9.62
N LEU A 127 8.66 -12.07 -10.84
CA LEU A 127 9.58 -11.42 -11.78
C LEU A 127 10.99 -11.16 -11.20
N GLY A 128 11.48 -12.08 -10.35
CA GLY A 128 12.80 -11.98 -9.73
C GLY A 128 12.89 -11.06 -8.50
N LEU A 129 11.80 -10.37 -8.13
CA LEU A 129 11.68 -9.59 -6.89
C LEU A 129 10.56 -10.15 -6.00
N SER A 130 10.71 -10.03 -4.68
CA SER A 130 9.66 -10.42 -3.74
C SER A 130 8.48 -9.45 -3.78
N ILE A 131 7.27 -9.96 -3.51
CA ILE A 131 6.04 -9.16 -3.38
C ILE A 131 6.20 -7.94 -2.44
N PRO A 132 6.85 -8.04 -1.26
CA PRO A 132 7.13 -6.88 -0.42
C PRO A 132 8.05 -5.84 -1.07
N GLN A 133 9.04 -6.24 -1.88
CA GLN A 133 9.91 -5.30 -2.60
C GLN A 133 9.13 -4.52 -3.67
N TRP A 134 8.22 -5.17 -4.41
CA TRP A 134 7.33 -4.49 -5.35
C TRP A 134 6.44 -3.46 -4.66
N SER A 135 5.89 -3.81 -3.50
CA SER A 135 5.05 -2.90 -2.72
C SER A 135 5.86 -1.70 -2.19
N PHE A 136 7.09 -1.93 -1.75
CA PHE A 136 8.02 -0.87 -1.35
C PHE A 136 8.31 0.10 -2.50
N LEU A 137 8.62 -0.42 -3.68
CA LEU A 137 8.83 0.40 -4.89
C LEU A 137 7.59 1.20 -5.26
N GLY A 138 6.41 0.60 -5.13
CA GLY A 138 5.13 1.28 -5.35
C GLY A 138 4.92 2.47 -4.41
N PHE A 139 5.10 2.27 -3.11
CA PHE A 139 5.00 3.36 -2.13
C PHE A 139 6.07 4.43 -2.34
N ALA A 140 7.29 4.03 -2.70
CA ALA A 140 8.37 4.97 -3.01
C ALA A 140 8.01 5.85 -4.23
N ALA A 141 7.52 5.23 -5.31
CA ALA A 141 7.09 5.93 -6.51
C ALA A 141 5.93 6.90 -6.23
N VAL A 142 4.94 6.47 -5.45
CA VAL A 142 3.81 7.33 -5.05
C VAL A 142 4.26 8.48 -4.15
N THR A 143 5.17 8.23 -3.21
CA THR A 143 5.75 9.27 -2.34
C THR A 143 6.50 10.31 -3.15
N LEU A 144 7.36 9.88 -4.09
CA LEU A 144 8.08 10.78 -4.99
C LEU A 144 7.14 11.58 -5.89
N ALA A 145 6.12 10.94 -6.46
CA ALA A 145 5.14 11.61 -7.31
C ALA A 145 4.33 12.66 -6.54
N LEU A 146 3.87 12.36 -5.33
CA LEU A 146 3.15 13.30 -4.47
C LEU A 146 4.05 14.45 -4.00
N GLY A 147 5.31 14.16 -3.63
CA GLY A 147 6.31 15.15 -3.30
C GLY A 147 6.58 16.11 -4.47
N TRP A 148 6.74 15.56 -5.69
CA TRP A 148 6.93 16.34 -6.91
C TRP A 148 5.74 17.25 -7.21
N VAL A 149 4.51 16.74 -7.07
CA VAL A 149 3.29 17.54 -7.24
C VAL A 149 3.22 18.67 -6.22
N LEU A 150 3.61 18.42 -4.96
CA LEU A 150 3.60 19.43 -3.91
C LEU A 150 4.67 20.52 -4.17
N LEU A 151 5.88 20.12 -4.60
CA LEU A 151 6.97 21.03 -4.97
C LEU A 151 6.58 21.92 -6.15
N ARG A 152 6.05 21.34 -7.24
CA ARG A 152 5.58 22.12 -8.40
C ARG A 152 4.50 23.15 -8.05
N ARG A 153 3.67 22.86 -7.04
CA ARG A 153 2.62 23.79 -6.58
C ARG A 153 3.13 24.87 -5.65
N ARG A 154 4.31 24.72 -5.02
CA ARG A 154 4.95 25.79 -4.24
C ARG A 154 5.72 26.78 -5.10
N HIS A 155 6.15 26.36 -6.29
CA HIS A 155 6.90 27.18 -7.24
C HIS A 155 6.04 27.87 -8.31
N ALA A 156 4.71 27.73 -8.26
CA ALA A 156 3.75 28.39 -9.14
C ALA A 156 2.86 29.33 -8.33
#